data_AF-A0A5D2DHF6-F1
#
_entry.id   AF-A0A5D2DHF6-F1
#
_cell.length_a   1.000
_cell.length_b   1.000
_cell.length_c   1.000
_cell.angle_alpha   90.00
_cell.angle_beta   90.00
_cell.angle_gamma   90.00
#
_symmetry.space_group_name_H-M   'P 1'
#
loop_
_entity.id
_entity.type
_entity.pdbx_description
1 polymer ?
#
loop_
_entity_poly.entity_id
_entity_poly.type
_entity_poly.pdbx_seq_one_letter_code
_entity_poly.pdbx_strand_id
1 'polypeptide(L)'
;MMLSSNTKLLRVDESNAINTSVTKPCPKDAICDKEKYINAKYVNKLLVSRDPMQLGVSQNSINIWQAVKADNIREVYRLITVSDTNMNDPSACQRIKNSNDPGSCLQGCSLLHLACQRSNPVMVELLLQFGADINMRDYHGRTPLHHCIAIGKNPLAKHLLKRGARSSIRDGGGFSALDRAMEKGAITDEGLLILLSESD
;
A
#
# COMPACT_ATOMS: atom_id res chain seq x y z
N MET A 1 -32.18 -31.74 -51.80
CA MET A 1 -31.59 -30.39 -51.82
C MET A 1 -31.27 -29.99 -50.39
N MET A 2 -30.01 -29.60 -50.14
CA MET A 2 -29.50 -28.69 -49.11
C MET A 2 -29.94 -28.92 -47.64
N LEU A 3 -29.09 -29.53 -46.80
CA LEU A 3 -28.24 -28.88 -45.75
C LEU A 3 -29.07 -28.29 -44.58
N SER A 4 -29.13 -28.93 -43.41
CA SER A 4 -28.12 -29.04 -42.33
C SER A 4 -27.96 -27.76 -41.47
N SER A 5 -28.34 -27.93 -40.19
CA SER A 5 -27.71 -27.37 -38.98
C SER A 5 -27.89 -25.89 -38.60
N ASN A 6 -28.81 -25.66 -37.65
CA ASN A 6 -28.78 -24.62 -36.61
C ASN A 6 -29.12 -25.38 -35.31
N THR A 7 -28.38 -25.42 -34.21
CA THR A 7 -27.58 -24.39 -33.53
C THR A 7 -26.54 -25.09 -32.63
N LYS A 8 -25.24 -24.93 -32.89
CA LYS A 8 -24.21 -25.14 -31.87
C LYS A 8 -23.95 -23.79 -31.22
N LEU A 9 -24.39 -23.64 -29.97
CA LEU A 9 -23.88 -22.61 -29.05
C LEU A 9 -22.36 -22.85 -28.91
N LEU A 10 -21.58 -22.13 -29.72
CA LEU A 10 -20.15 -22.02 -29.51
C LEU A 10 -19.94 -21.03 -28.36
N ARG A 11 -19.50 -21.60 -27.23
CA ARG A 11 -18.70 -20.89 -26.23
C ARG A 11 -17.61 -20.13 -26.98
N VAL A 12 -17.65 -18.80 -26.91
CA VAL A 12 -16.51 -18.00 -27.32
C VAL A 12 -15.59 -17.94 -26.10
N ASP A 13 -14.57 -18.79 -26.14
CA ASP A 13 -13.36 -18.63 -25.36
C ASP A 13 -12.66 -17.33 -25.81
N GLU A 14 -12.84 -16.24 -25.07
CA GLU A 14 -12.01 -15.03 -25.25
C GLU A 14 -10.74 -15.13 -24.41
N SER A 15 -9.84 -16.00 -24.86
CA SER A 15 -8.43 -15.95 -24.51
C SER A 15 -7.60 -15.88 -25.79
N ASN A 16 -7.43 -14.69 -26.36
CA ASN A 16 -6.22 -14.39 -27.14
C ASN A 16 -6.06 -12.90 -27.51
N ALA A 17 -4.96 -12.32 -27.02
CA ALA A 17 -4.11 -11.33 -27.67
C ALA A 17 -4.74 -10.03 -28.22
N ILE A 18 -4.94 -9.04 -27.36
CA ILE A 18 -4.77 -7.64 -27.78
C ILE A 18 -3.31 -7.26 -27.50
N ASN A 19 -2.41 -7.69 -28.37
CA ASN A 19 -1.05 -7.15 -28.44
C ASN A 19 -1.11 -5.82 -29.22
N THR A 20 -1.76 -4.80 -28.68
CA THR A 20 -1.67 -3.45 -29.24
C THR A 20 -0.31 -2.87 -28.87
N SER A 21 0.64 -2.87 -29.81
CA SER A 21 1.93 -2.21 -29.65
C SER A 21 1.73 -0.70 -29.59
N VAL A 22 1.36 -0.17 -28.42
CA VAL A 22 1.22 1.27 -28.23
C VAL A 22 2.62 1.87 -28.14
N THR A 23 3.05 2.54 -29.22
CA THR A 23 4.39 3.13 -29.35
C THR A 23 4.43 4.52 -28.71
N LYS A 24 5.60 4.91 -28.19
CA LYS A 24 5.79 6.23 -27.58
C LYS A 24 5.83 7.31 -28.67
N PRO A 25 4.89 8.28 -28.68
CA PRO A 25 4.85 9.32 -29.69
C PRO A 25 5.99 10.33 -29.51
N CYS A 26 6.44 10.92 -30.61
CA CYS A 26 7.42 11.98 -30.65
C CYS A 26 6.78 13.36 -30.37
N PRO A 27 7.57 14.39 -30.07
CA PRO A 27 7.04 15.73 -29.76
C PRO A 27 6.18 16.34 -30.87
N LYS A 28 6.41 15.96 -32.15
CA LYS A 28 5.70 16.49 -33.31
C LYS A 28 4.40 15.75 -33.63
N ASP A 29 4.14 14.61 -33.00
CA ASP A 29 2.96 13.80 -33.29
C ASP A 29 1.67 14.49 -32.84
N ALA A 30 0.56 14.08 -33.47
CA ALA A 30 -0.77 14.61 -33.20
C ALA A 30 -1.16 14.41 -31.73
N ILE A 31 -1.96 15.34 -31.21
CA ILE A 31 -2.43 15.33 -29.82
C ILE A 31 -3.19 14.02 -29.50
N CYS A 32 -4.00 13.53 -30.45
CA CYS A 32 -4.76 12.29 -30.30
C CYS A 32 -3.86 11.07 -30.03
N ASP A 33 -2.68 10.98 -30.66
CA ASP A 33 -1.77 9.85 -30.45
C ASP A 33 -1.05 9.93 -29.11
N LYS A 34 -0.74 11.15 -28.65
CA LYS A 34 -0.25 11.40 -27.29
C LYS A 34 -1.29 11.02 -26.24
N GLU A 35 -2.55 11.39 -26.42
CA GLU A 35 -3.65 11.01 -25.53
C GLU A 35 -3.84 9.49 -25.47
N LYS A 36 -3.84 8.80 -26.62
CA LYS A 36 -3.89 7.33 -26.67
C LYS A 36 -2.74 6.69 -25.88
N TYR A 37 -1.50 7.18 -26.05
CA TYR A 37 -0.35 6.68 -25.30
C TYR A 37 -0.47 6.94 -23.80
N ILE A 38 -0.90 8.15 -23.40
CA ILE A 38 -1.10 8.51 -22.00
C ILE A 38 -2.16 7.61 -21.36
N ASN A 39 -3.30 7.41 -22.02
CA ASN A 39 -4.35 6.53 -21.54
C ASN A 39 -3.88 5.07 -21.47
N ALA A 40 -3.19 4.56 -22.49
CA ALA A 40 -2.63 3.22 -22.47
C ALA A 40 -1.61 3.01 -21.34
N LYS A 41 -0.78 4.01 -21.05
CA LYS A 41 0.29 3.93 -20.04
C LYS A 41 -0.23 4.08 -18.62
N TYR A 42 -1.09 5.06 -18.37
CA TYR A 42 -1.45 5.48 -17.01
C TYR A 42 -2.86 5.05 -16.59
N VAL A 43 -3.80 4.96 -17.53
CA VAL A 43 -5.19 4.53 -17.24
C VAL A 43 -5.30 3.02 -17.37
N ASN A 44 -4.96 2.48 -18.54
CA ASN A 44 -5.07 1.05 -18.84
C ASN A 44 -3.86 0.25 -18.33
N LYS A 45 -2.79 0.92 -17.89
CA LYS A 45 -1.54 0.32 -17.36
C LYS A 45 -0.92 -0.75 -18.28
N LEU A 46 -1.12 -0.64 -19.59
CA LEU A 46 -0.69 -1.63 -20.59
C LEU A 46 0.84 -1.65 -20.80
N LEU A 47 1.50 -0.53 -20.52
CA LEU A 47 2.93 -0.32 -20.77
C LEU A 47 3.80 -0.43 -19.51
N VAL A 48 3.22 -0.82 -18.38
CA VAL A 48 3.99 -1.13 -17.17
C VAL A 48 4.75 -2.42 -17.45
N SER A 49 6.09 -2.39 -17.34
CA SER A 49 6.93 -3.57 -17.56
C SER A 49 6.48 -4.72 -16.66
N ARG A 50 5.72 -5.65 -17.25
CA ARG A 50 5.51 -6.97 -16.70
C ARG A 50 6.77 -7.74 -17.01
N ASP A 51 7.87 -7.51 -16.28
CA ASP A 51 9.06 -8.35 -16.45
C ASP A 51 8.62 -9.79 -16.19
N PRO A 52 8.55 -10.66 -17.22
CA PRO A 52 8.23 -12.05 -17.03
C PRO A 52 9.54 -12.78 -16.76
N MET A 53 10.30 -12.39 -15.72
CA MET A 53 11.51 -13.14 -15.38
C MET A 53 12.04 -12.86 -13.96
N GLN A 54 11.56 -13.68 -13.03
CA GLN A 54 12.41 -14.61 -12.28
C GLN A 54 11.60 -15.89 -11.99
N LEU A 55 11.24 -16.60 -13.06
CA LEU A 55 10.94 -18.04 -13.00
C LEU A 55 12.26 -18.75 -12.63
N GLY A 56 12.55 -18.88 -11.34
CA GLY A 56 13.82 -19.43 -10.87
C GLY A 56 14.10 -19.24 -9.39
N VAL A 57 13.31 -18.43 -8.69
CA VAL A 57 13.24 -18.45 -7.22
C VAL A 57 11.96 -19.16 -6.86
N SER A 58 12.03 -20.17 -5.98
CA SER A 58 10.91 -20.93 -5.42
C SER A 58 9.62 -20.10 -5.38
N GLN A 59 8.50 -20.68 -5.82
CA GLN A 59 7.16 -20.10 -5.92
C GLN A 59 6.57 -19.65 -4.56
N ASN A 60 7.31 -18.88 -3.79
CA ASN A 60 6.80 -18.05 -2.72
C ASN A 60 6.48 -16.73 -3.40
N SER A 61 5.24 -16.55 -3.84
CA SER A 61 4.74 -15.25 -4.29
C SER A 61 5.15 -14.20 -3.25
N ILE A 62 6.09 -13.32 -3.59
CA ILE A 62 6.51 -12.25 -2.70
C ILE A 62 5.26 -11.41 -2.44
N ASN A 63 4.76 -11.50 -1.21
CA ASN A 63 3.57 -10.78 -0.82
C ASN A 63 3.96 -9.30 -0.66
N ILE A 64 3.06 -8.36 -0.96
CA ILE A 64 3.28 -6.91 -0.76
C ILE A 64 3.76 -6.62 0.67
N TRP A 65 3.26 -7.38 1.64
CA TRP A 65 3.69 -7.36 3.05
C TRP A 65 5.18 -7.65 3.23
N GLN A 66 5.74 -8.61 2.50
CA GLN A 66 7.17 -8.92 2.55
C GLN A 66 7.99 -7.82 1.90
N ALA A 67 7.50 -7.24 0.80
CA ALA A 67 8.17 -6.13 0.13
C ALA A 67 8.21 -4.86 1.00
N VAL A 68 7.12 -4.52 1.68
CA VAL A 68 7.08 -3.42 2.68
C VAL A 68 7.99 -3.72 3.86
N LYS A 69 7.97 -4.95 4.39
CA LYS A 69 8.86 -5.36 5.48
C LYS A 69 10.34 -5.24 5.09
N ALA A 70 10.68 -5.50 3.83
CA ALA A 70 12.03 -5.37 3.27
C ALA A 70 12.39 -3.94 2.85
N ASP A 71 11.49 -2.96 3.01
CA ASP A 71 11.64 -1.57 2.55
C ASP A 71 11.93 -1.45 1.04
N ASN A 72 11.42 -2.39 0.23
CA ASN A 72 11.63 -2.42 -1.22
C ASN A 72 10.52 -1.67 -1.96
N ILE A 73 10.65 -0.34 -2.03
CA ILE A 73 9.66 0.55 -2.68
C ILE A 73 9.37 0.15 -4.13
N ARG A 74 10.40 -0.26 -4.88
CA ARG A 74 10.27 -0.63 -6.30
C ARG A 74 9.36 -1.85 -6.46
N GLU A 75 9.56 -2.87 -5.62
CA GLU A 75 8.74 -4.08 -5.65
C GLU A 75 7.32 -3.81 -5.13
N VAL A 76 7.17 -2.95 -4.11
CA VAL A 76 5.85 -2.50 -3.65
C VAL A 76 5.09 -1.82 -4.78
N TYR A 77 5.70 -0.85 -5.48
CA TYR A 77 5.07 -0.19 -6.63
C TYR A 77 4.70 -1.19 -7.74
N ARG A 78 5.59 -2.15 -8.05
CA ARG A 78 5.33 -3.19 -9.05
C ARG A 78 4.12 -4.04 -8.65
N LEU A 79 4.06 -4.51 -7.40
CA LEU A 79 2.96 -5.34 -6.91
C LEU A 79 1.62 -4.57 -6.93
N ILE A 80 1.62 -3.32 -6.46
CA ILE A 80 0.44 -2.44 -6.45
C ILE A 80 -0.08 -2.17 -7.87
N THR A 81 0.81 -1.97 -8.84
CA THR A 81 0.41 -1.64 -10.22
C THR A 81 -0.03 -2.86 -11.02
N VAL A 82 0.45 -4.05 -10.66
CA VAL A 82 0.17 -5.30 -11.38
C VAL A 82 -0.99 -6.09 -10.78
N SER A 83 -1.28 -5.92 -9.49
CA SER A 83 -2.34 -6.66 -8.80
C SER A 83 -3.47 -5.74 -8.36
N ASP A 84 -4.73 -6.19 -8.50
CA ASP A 84 -5.91 -5.54 -7.91
C ASP A 84 -5.96 -5.76 -6.38
N THR A 85 -4.80 -5.79 -5.72
CA THR A 85 -4.71 -6.13 -4.30
C THR A 85 -5.36 -5.04 -3.47
N ASN A 86 -6.39 -5.43 -2.73
CA ASN A 86 -7.01 -4.57 -1.74
C ASN A 86 -6.03 -4.40 -0.58
N MET A 87 -5.33 -3.25 -0.52
CA MET A 87 -4.29 -2.93 0.47
C MET A 87 -4.80 -2.91 1.92
N ASN A 88 -6.12 -2.95 2.08
CA ASN A 88 -6.81 -2.84 3.35
C ASN A 88 -7.17 -4.19 3.99
N ASP A 89 -6.80 -5.35 3.41
CA ASP A 89 -7.07 -6.65 4.05
C ASP A 89 -6.06 -6.93 5.19
N PRO A 90 -6.47 -6.80 6.47
CA PRO A 90 -5.58 -7.04 7.62
C PRO A 90 -5.29 -8.54 7.79
N SER A 91 -6.06 -9.41 7.12
CA SER A 91 -5.94 -10.87 7.16
C SER A 91 -4.75 -11.39 6.36
N ALA A 92 -4.27 -10.59 5.40
CA ALA A 92 -3.10 -10.89 4.58
C ALA A 92 -1.77 -10.62 5.31
N CYS A 93 -1.81 -9.87 6.42
CA CYS A 93 -0.68 -9.73 7.33
C CYS A 93 -0.42 -11.09 7.99
N GLN A 94 0.67 -11.76 7.58
CA GLN A 94 1.04 -13.08 8.12
C GLN A 94 1.01 -13.04 9.65
N ARG A 95 0.23 -13.93 10.26
CA ARG A 95 0.25 -14.24 11.69
C ARG A 95 1.70 -14.55 12.07
N ILE A 96 2.48 -13.57 12.55
CA ILE A 96 3.80 -13.83 13.10
C ILE A 96 3.55 -14.59 14.41
N LYS A 97 3.55 -15.93 14.34
CA LYS A 97 3.39 -16.81 15.49
C LYS A 97 4.70 -17.00 16.29
N ASN A 98 5.81 -16.38 15.87
CA ASN A 98 7.15 -16.79 16.31
C ASN A 98 7.98 -15.67 16.95
N SER A 99 7.38 -14.77 17.70
CA SER A 99 8.14 -13.97 18.66
C SER A 99 7.46 -14.09 20.02
N ASN A 100 8.18 -14.65 20.99
CA ASN A 100 7.84 -14.60 22.42
C ASN A 100 7.96 -13.15 22.97
N ASP A 101 7.83 -12.14 22.12
CA ASP A 101 7.87 -10.73 22.45
C ASP A 101 6.43 -10.19 22.47
N PRO A 102 5.84 -9.95 23.65
CA PRO A 102 4.48 -9.41 23.78
C PRO A 102 4.34 -8.00 23.19
N GLY A 103 5.44 -7.32 22.81
CA GLY A 103 5.43 -6.04 22.12
C GLY A 103 5.26 -6.11 20.59
N SER A 104 5.36 -7.30 19.97
CA SER A 104 5.47 -7.44 18.51
C SER A 104 4.29 -8.13 17.82
N CYS A 105 3.13 -8.23 18.46
CA CYS A 105 1.93 -8.82 17.86
C CYS A 105 1.39 -7.94 16.72
N LEU A 106 1.77 -8.25 15.47
CA LEU A 106 1.32 -7.56 14.25
C LEU A 106 -0.11 -7.94 13.82
N GLN A 107 -0.95 -8.34 14.76
CA GLN A 107 -2.24 -8.91 14.43
C GLN A 107 -3.24 -7.80 14.09
N GLY A 108 -3.79 -7.85 12.87
CA GLY A 108 -4.64 -6.80 12.33
C GLY A 108 -3.91 -5.54 11.86
N CYS A 109 -2.57 -5.53 11.84
CA CYS A 109 -1.82 -4.40 11.32
C CYS A 109 -2.06 -4.22 9.81
N SER A 110 -2.05 -2.96 9.36
CA SER A 110 -2.06 -2.55 7.94
C SER A 110 -0.65 -2.43 7.36
N LEU A 111 -0.52 -2.29 6.03
CA LEU A 111 0.77 -1.98 5.40
C LEU A 111 1.38 -0.69 5.95
N LEU A 112 0.55 0.29 6.30
CA LEU A 112 1.00 1.56 6.86
C LEU A 112 1.61 1.40 8.26
N HIS A 113 1.05 0.51 9.10
CA HIS A 113 1.63 0.16 10.39
C HIS A 113 3.05 -0.42 10.23
N LEU A 114 3.25 -1.30 9.24
CA LEU A 114 4.58 -1.85 8.96
C LEU A 114 5.56 -0.80 8.44
N ALA A 115 5.11 0.09 7.56
CA ALA A 115 5.94 1.18 7.05
C ALA A 115 6.44 2.10 8.18
N CYS A 116 5.65 2.26 9.25
CA CYS A 116 6.04 3.04 10.43
C CYS A 116 7.27 2.48 11.15
N GLN A 117 7.51 1.17 11.08
CA GLN A 117 8.70 0.55 11.68
C GLN A 117 10.00 0.91 10.95
N ARG A 118 9.92 1.16 9.64
CA ARG A 118 11.10 1.41 8.80
C ARG A 118 11.51 2.88 8.73
N SER A 119 10.67 3.79 9.23
CA SER A 119 10.94 5.24 9.21
C SER A 119 11.14 5.81 7.79
N ASN A 120 10.57 5.17 6.77
CA ASN A 120 10.72 5.58 5.37
C ASN A 120 9.49 6.39 4.93
N PRO A 121 9.57 7.74 4.83
CA PRO A 121 8.44 8.57 4.44
C PRO A 121 8.00 8.31 3.00
N VAL A 122 8.91 7.91 2.11
CA VAL A 122 8.58 7.62 0.70
C VAL A 122 7.68 6.39 0.60
N MET A 123 7.93 5.36 1.43
CA MET A 123 7.07 4.18 1.51
C MET A 123 5.67 4.55 2.03
N VAL A 124 5.61 5.36 3.09
CA VAL A 124 4.33 5.85 3.65
C VAL A 124 3.55 6.63 2.59
N GLU A 125 4.20 7.53 1.87
CA GLU A 125 3.59 8.31 0.79
C GLU A 125 3.05 7.44 -0.33
N LEU A 126 3.84 6.45 -0.76
CA LEU A 126 3.40 5.50 -1.78
C LEU A 126 2.13 4.78 -1.32
N LEU A 127 2.11 4.25 -0.10
CA LEU A 127 0.94 3.54 0.41
C LEU A 127 -0.29 4.45 0.53
N LEU A 128 -0.13 5.68 0.99
CA LEU A 128 -1.22 6.66 1.08
C LEU A 128 -1.78 7.05 -0.29
N GLN A 129 -0.92 7.26 -1.29
CA GLN A 129 -1.33 7.59 -2.66
C GLN A 129 -2.18 6.49 -3.30
N PHE A 130 -1.97 5.24 -2.90
CA PHE A 130 -2.73 4.11 -3.38
C PHE A 130 -3.88 3.69 -2.44
N GLY A 131 -4.32 4.58 -1.55
CA GLY A 131 -5.56 4.41 -0.79
C GLY A 131 -5.43 3.63 0.51
N ALA A 132 -4.23 3.52 1.07
CA ALA A 132 -4.08 3.03 2.44
C ALA A 132 -4.75 3.99 3.43
N ASP A 133 -5.59 3.45 4.31
CA ASP A 133 -6.23 4.25 5.36
C ASP A 133 -5.21 4.65 6.44
N ILE A 134 -5.00 5.97 6.58
CA ILE A 134 -4.06 6.58 7.54
C ILE A 134 -4.49 6.37 9.00
N ASN A 135 -5.78 6.14 9.23
CA ASN A 135 -6.39 5.98 10.55
C ASN A 135 -6.82 4.54 10.84
N MET A 136 -6.43 3.58 10.00
CA MET A 136 -6.77 2.16 10.21
C MET A 136 -6.30 1.71 11.59
N ARG A 137 -7.13 0.92 12.30
CA ARG A 137 -6.80 0.42 13.63
C ARG A 137 -6.40 -1.04 13.55
N ASP A 138 -5.30 -1.40 14.21
CA ASP A 138 -4.94 -2.80 14.44
C ASP A 138 -5.87 -3.46 15.48
N TYR A 139 -5.66 -4.75 15.79
CA TYR A 139 -6.52 -5.46 16.76
C TYR A 139 -6.39 -4.95 18.20
N HIS A 140 -5.38 -4.12 18.48
CA HIS A 140 -5.24 -3.42 19.76
C HIS A 140 -5.83 -2.01 19.70
N GLY A 141 -6.56 -1.67 18.63
CA GLY A 141 -7.13 -0.35 18.42
C GLY A 141 -6.10 0.73 18.07
N ARG A 142 -4.81 0.39 17.91
CA ARG A 142 -3.73 1.34 17.65
C ARG A 142 -3.73 1.73 16.18
N THR A 143 -3.50 3.01 15.89
CA THR A 143 -3.32 3.52 14.52
C THR A 143 -1.85 3.54 14.11
N PRO A 144 -1.51 3.75 12.83
CA PRO A 144 -0.14 3.93 12.37
C PRO A 144 0.60 5.04 13.14
N LEU A 145 -0.12 6.11 13.52
CA LEU A 145 0.43 7.18 14.36
C LEU A 145 0.86 6.67 15.75
N HIS A 146 0.05 5.84 16.41
CA HIS A 146 0.42 5.22 17.69
C HIS A 146 1.70 4.39 17.57
N HIS A 147 1.89 3.66 16.46
CA HIS A 147 3.11 2.90 16.21
C HIS A 147 4.33 3.81 16.04
N CYS A 148 4.22 4.91 15.29
CA CYS A 148 5.30 5.90 15.18
C CYS A 148 5.72 6.46 16.55
N ILE A 149 4.75 6.80 17.42
CA ILE A 149 5.00 7.29 18.78
C ILE A 149 5.65 6.20 19.65
N ALA A 150 5.09 4.99 19.64
CA ALA A 150 5.61 3.87 20.41
C ALA A 150 7.07 3.54 20.05
N ILE A 151 7.44 3.66 18.77
CA ILE A 151 8.81 3.43 18.30
C ILE A 151 9.70 4.67 18.52
N GLY A 152 9.13 5.87 18.60
CA GLY A 152 9.86 7.14 18.73
C GLY A 152 10.31 7.73 17.39
N LYS A 153 9.58 7.44 16.30
CA LYS A 153 9.83 7.97 14.96
C LYS A 153 9.15 9.33 14.77
N ASN A 154 9.61 10.34 15.52
CA ASN A 154 9.00 11.68 15.54
C ASN A 154 8.88 12.33 14.15
N PRO A 155 9.88 12.27 13.25
CA PRO A 155 9.74 12.84 11.90
C PRO A 155 8.62 12.19 11.09
N LEU A 156 8.44 10.87 11.24
CA LEU A 156 7.39 10.14 10.54
C LEU A 156 6.01 10.38 11.18
N ALA A 157 5.93 10.49 12.51
CA ALA A 157 4.71 10.89 13.21
C ALA A 157 4.22 12.27 12.73
N LYS A 158 5.12 13.26 12.67
CA LYS A 158 4.83 14.59 12.12
C LYS A 158 4.34 14.51 10.68
N HIS A 159 4.95 13.65 9.87
CA HIS A 159 4.56 13.47 8.48
C HIS A 159 3.13 12.91 8.36
N LEU A 160 2.79 11.88 9.16
CA LEU A 160 1.42 11.34 9.21
C LEU A 160 0.40 12.40 9.67
N LEU A 161 0.72 13.20 10.70
CA LEU A 161 -0.14 14.28 11.17
C LEU A 161 -0.40 15.32 10.07
N LYS A 162 0.63 15.74 9.33
CA LYS A 162 0.49 16.63 8.17
C LYS A 162 -0.33 16.02 7.04
N ARG A 163 -0.39 14.70 6.95
CA ARG A 163 -1.21 13.95 5.99
C ARG A 163 -2.64 13.68 6.47
N GLY A 164 -3.04 14.21 7.62
CA GLY A 164 -4.40 14.08 8.15
C GLY A 164 -4.61 12.88 9.08
N ALA A 165 -3.53 12.33 9.68
CA ALA A 165 -3.69 11.37 10.76
C ALA A 165 -4.35 12.04 11.96
N ARG A 166 -5.35 11.39 12.54
CA ARG A 166 -6.09 11.90 13.71
C ARG A 166 -5.39 11.48 14.99
N SER A 167 -4.92 12.45 15.78
CA SER A 167 -4.30 12.19 17.09
C SER A 167 -5.34 11.80 18.15
N SER A 168 -6.59 12.23 17.98
CA SER A 168 -7.73 12.02 18.89
C SER A 168 -8.24 10.58 18.94
N ILE A 169 -7.86 9.71 18.00
CA ILE A 169 -8.25 8.30 18.02
C ILE A 169 -7.62 7.63 19.24
N ARG A 170 -8.44 6.95 20.03
CA ARG A 170 -7.99 6.19 21.20
C ARG A 170 -7.67 4.75 20.82
N ASP A 171 -6.58 4.22 21.36
CA ASP A 171 -6.26 2.80 21.25
C ASP A 171 -7.15 1.93 22.14
N GLY A 172 -6.92 0.62 22.17
CA GLY A 172 -7.67 -0.33 22.98
C GLY A 172 -7.51 -0.15 24.49
N GLY A 173 -6.50 0.60 24.93
CA GLY A 173 -6.35 1.05 26.32
C GLY A 173 -7.09 2.36 26.63
N GLY A 174 -7.73 2.97 25.63
CA GLY A 174 -8.40 4.26 25.78
C GLY A 174 -7.46 5.46 25.69
N PHE A 175 -6.20 5.27 25.27
CA PHE A 175 -5.21 6.35 25.19
C PHE A 175 -5.11 6.90 23.78
N SER A 176 -5.03 8.22 23.66
CA SER A 176 -4.72 8.90 22.40
C SER A 176 -3.23 8.79 22.04
N ALA A 177 -2.87 9.22 20.83
CA ALA A 177 -1.47 9.28 20.42
C ALA A 177 -0.63 10.21 21.32
N LEU A 178 -1.24 11.29 21.82
CA LEU A 178 -0.61 12.22 22.77
C LEU A 178 -0.38 11.55 24.12
N ASP A 179 -1.39 10.86 24.66
CA ASP A 179 -1.29 10.18 25.95
C ASP A 179 -0.14 9.16 25.96
N ARG A 180 -0.03 8.36 24.88
CA ARG A 180 1.06 7.40 24.69
C ARG A 180 2.43 8.07 24.55
N ALA A 181 2.49 9.24 23.92
CA ALA A 181 3.73 9.99 23.79
C ALA A 181 4.21 10.49 25.15
N MET A 182 3.28 10.93 26.02
CA MET A 182 3.58 11.36 27.39
C MET A 182 3.98 10.20 28.31
N GLU A 183 3.31 9.04 28.19
CA GLU A 183 3.64 7.83 28.96
C GLU A 183 5.09 7.37 28.72
N LYS A 184 5.60 7.57 27.51
CA LYS A 184 6.96 7.18 27.13
C LYS A 184 8.05 8.11 27.70
N GLY A 185 7.68 9.30 28.19
CA GLY A 185 8.60 10.31 28.73
C GLY A 185 8.41 11.68 28.08
N ALA A 186 9.22 12.67 28.49
CA ALA A 186 9.14 14.02 27.94
C ALA A 186 9.42 14.01 26.43
N ILE A 187 8.42 14.36 25.63
CA ILE A 187 8.57 14.56 24.19
C ILE A 187 9.58 15.69 24.00
N THR A 188 10.79 15.35 23.55
CA THR A 188 11.84 16.35 23.28
C THR A 188 11.56 17.17 22.03
N ASP A 189 10.61 16.71 21.21
CA ASP A 189 10.22 17.35 19.97
C ASP A 189 8.96 18.20 20.18
N GLU A 190 9.17 19.47 20.52
CA GLU A 190 8.10 20.46 20.70
C GLU A 190 7.15 20.53 19.49
N GLY A 191 7.70 20.43 18.26
CA GLY A 191 6.89 20.47 17.05
C GLY A 191 5.97 19.26 16.90
N LEU A 192 6.36 18.09 17.45
CA LEU A 192 5.46 16.93 17.50
C LEU A 192 4.38 17.13 18.55
N LEU A 193 4.73 17.70 19.71
CA LEU A 193 3.78 17.99 20.78
C LEU A 193 2.67 18.94 20.30
N ILE A 194 3.03 20.04 19.64
CA ILE A 194 2.08 21.01 19.08
C ILE A 194 1.15 20.31 18.08
N LEU A 195 1.71 19.56 17.13
CA LEU A 195 0.90 18.88 16.12
C LEU A 195 -0.05 17.86 16.73
N LEU A 196 0.35 17.15 17.79
CA LEU A 196 -0.52 16.20 18.49
C LEU A 196 -1.67 16.90 19.24
N SER A 197 -1.43 18.10 19.78
CA SER A 197 -2.45 18.90 20.47
C SER A 197 -3.42 19.64 19.54
N GLU A 198 -3.02 19.94 18.31
CA GLU A 198 -3.84 20.71 17.36
C GLU A 198 -4.71 19.84 16.44
N SER A 199 -4.51 18.52 16.41
CA SER A 199 -5.13 17.62 15.42
C SER A 199 -6.50 17.03 15.82
N ASP A 200 -7.29 17.82 16.56
CA ASP A 200 -8.65 17.48 16.99
C ASP A 200 -9.75 17.70 15.93
#